data_AF-A0A258W846-F1
#
_entry.id   AF-A0A258W846-F1
#
_cell.length_a   1.000
_cell.length_b   1.000
_cell.length_c   1.000
_cell.angle_alpha   90.00
_cell.angle_beta   90.00
_cell.angle_gamma   90.00
#
_symmetry.space_group_name_H-M   'P 1'
#
loop_
_entity.id
_entity.type
_entity.pdbx_description
1 polymer ?
#
loop_
_entity_poly.entity_id
_entity_poly.type
_entity_poly.pdbx_seq_one_letter_code
_entity_poly.pdbx_strand_id
1 'polypeptide(L)'
;MIQKRYPHDFGSFIVRTVSCQIHFFGIIVASLGLYFMLSTSKYDVGSAQFFSILAFGLTAILVFATSTVYHFLHDGFQINAKLEHILENFDHVAIYLFIAGSYTPFLLEAVAPPWSNILMATVWTIAILGIMYTWTKTWLPKWAQHRLVYTGLFVLMGWLLLFRISEIVNTLPAQPLIFLMLGACSYTIGALVYAFKRPNFSKSLFGFHELWHSLVLAGFICHFVSITLLMTKSS
;
A
#
# COMPACT_ATOMS: atom_id res chain seq x y z
N MET A 1 -29.73 -3.59 10.11
CA MET A 1 -28.78 -3.32 9.02
C MET A 1 -29.60 -3.24 7.74
N ILE A 2 -29.84 -2.05 7.19
CA ILE A 2 -30.64 -1.90 5.97
C ILE A 2 -29.79 -2.42 4.82
N GLN A 3 -30.09 -3.61 4.29
CA GLN A 3 -29.55 -4.04 3.00
C GLN A 3 -29.96 -2.99 1.98
N LYS A 4 -29.01 -2.16 1.54
CA LYS A 4 -29.20 -1.33 0.35
C LYS A 4 -29.39 -2.30 -0.82
N ARG A 5 -30.65 -2.63 -1.13
CA ARG A 5 -31.02 -3.29 -2.39
C ARG A 5 -30.79 -2.26 -3.50
N TYR A 6 -29.55 -2.16 -3.94
CA TYR A 6 -29.29 -1.49 -5.19
C TYR A 6 -29.85 -2.35 -6.32
N PRO A 7 -30.37 -1.73 -7.39
CA PRO A 7 -30.82 -2.48 -8.56
C PRO A 7 -29.69 -3.37 -9.11
N HIS A 8 -30.06 -4.50 -9.71
CA HIS A 8 -29.11 -5.45 -10.33
C HIS A 8 -28.72 -5.04 -11.76
N ASP A 9 -28.69 -3.74 -12.03
CA ASP A 9 -28.29 -3.20 -13.33
C ASP A 9 -26.78 -2.91 -13.37
N PHE A 10 -26.26 -2.82 -14.59
CA PHE A 10 -24.83 -2.60 -14.84
C PHE A 10 -24.34 -1.23 -14.36
N GLY A 11 -25.16 -0.18 -14.47
CA GLY A 11 -24.77 1.16 -14.07
C GLY A 11 -24.55 1.25 -12.57
N SER A 12 -25.46 0.68 -11.79
CA SER A 12 -25.30 0.65 -10.33
C SER A 12 -24.18 -0.29 -9.88
N PHE A 13 -23.85 -1.35 -10.63
CA PHE A 13 -22.67 -2.18 -10.38
C PHE A 13 -21.37 -1.38 -10.53
N ILE A 14 -21.23 -0.58 -11.60
CA ILE A 14 -20.07 0.30 -11.80
C ILE A 14 -19.93 1.28 -10.63
N VAL A 15 -21.03 1.90 -10.21
CA VAL A 15 -21.02 2.89 -9.12
C VAL A 15 -20.59 2.27 -7.78
N ARG A 16 -21.01 1.03 -7.50
CA ARG A 16 -20.64 0.34 -6.25
C ARG A 16 -19.18 -0.11 -6.22
N THR A 17 -18.59 -0.38 -7.37
CA THR A 17 -17.26 -1.00 -7.49
C THR A 17 -16.15 0.01 -7.82
N VAL A 18 -16.34 1.30 -7.53
CA VAL A 18 -15.33 2.35 -7.78
C VAL A 18 -14.00 2.02 -7.10
N SER A 19 -14.05 1.49 -5.87
CA SER A 19 -12.86 1.03 -5.14
C SER A 19 -12.10 -0.06 -5.89
N CYS A 20 -12.82 -1.07 -6.41
CA CYS A 20 -12.24 -2.10 -7.27
C CYS A 20 -11.60 -1.52 -8.53
N GLN A 21 -12.24 -0.53 -9.18
CA GLN A 21 -11.72 0.08 -10.41
C GLN A 21 -10.39 0.81 -10.17
N ILE A 22 -10.30 1.58 -9.08
CA ILE A 22 -9.08 2.29 -8.68
C ILE A 22 -7.92 1.29 -8.47
N HIS A 23 -8.18 0.20 -7.75
CA HIS A 23 -7.15 -0.81 -7.48
C HIS A 23 -6.79 -1.63 -8.71
N PHE A 24 -7.75 -1.94 -9.58
CA PHE A 24 -7.48 -2.63 -10.83
C PHE A 24 -6.55 -1.81 -11.73
N PHE A 25 -6.79 -0.50 -11.82
CA PHE A 25 -5.86 0.41 -12.48
C PHE A 25 -4.48 0.40 -11.80
N GLY A 26 -4.43 0.35 -10.47
CA GLY A 26 -3.20 0.14 -9.70
C GLY A 26 -2.43 -1.13 -10.08
N ILE A 27 -3.10 -2.26 -10.35
CA ILE A 27 -2.44 -3.50 -10.83
C ILE A 27 -1.72 -3.24 -12.16
N ILE A 28 -2.38 -2.54 -13.09
CA ILE A 28 -1.82 -2.23 -14.41
C ILE A 28 -0.58 -1.35 -14.23
N VAL A 29 -0.71 -0.25 -13.47
CA VAL A 29 0.41 0.67 -13.22
C VAL A 29 1.56 -0.03 -12.50
N ALA A 30 1.28 -0.88 -11.51
CA ALA A 30 2.32 -1.62 -10.78
C ALA A 30 3.02 -2.66 -11.65
N SER A 31 2.28 -3.37 -12.51
CA SER A 31 2.85 -4.37 -13.41
C SER A 31 3.73 -3.73 -14.49
N LEU A 32 3.23 -2.67 -15.12
CA LEU A 32 4.00 -1.91 -16.11
C LEU A 32 5.20 -1.21 -15.46
N GLY A 33 5.03 -0.67 -14.27
CA GLY A 33 6.10 -0.03 -13.51
C GLY A 33 7.19 -1.02 -13.10
N LEU A 34 6.83 -2.20 -12.59
CA LEU A 34 7.80 -3.25 -12.29
C LEU A 34 8.57 -3.66 -13.55
N TYR A 35 7.87 -3.91 -14.66
CA TYR A 35 8.52 -4.20 -15.94
C TYR A 35 9.46 -3.08 -16.39
N PHE A 36 9.05 -1.82 -16.25
CA PHE A 36 9.86 -0.65 -16.57
C PHE A 36 11.13 -0.58 -15.72
N MET A 37 11.02 -0.68 -14.39
CA MET A 37 12.19 -0.66 -13.49
C MET A 37 13.15 -1.81 -13.80
N LEU A 38 12.62 -3.01 -14.07
CA LEU A 38 13.46 -4.16 -14.41
C LEU A 38 14.15 -4.04 -15.78
N SER A 39 13.57 -3.30 -16.72
CA SER A 39 14.16 -3.12 -18.06
C SER A 39 15.13 -1.94 -18.15
N THR A 40 15.09 -1.01 -17.20
CA THR A 40 15.83 0.27 -17.29
C THR A 40 16.85 0.51 -16.17
N SER A 41 16.77 -0.22 -15.06
CA SER A 41 17.70 -0.05 -13.94
C SER A 41 19.06 -0.71 -14.21
N LYS A 42 20.13 -0.11 -13.70
CA LYS A 42 21.49 -0.67 -13.82
C LYS A 42 21.79 -1.62 -12.65
N TYR A 43 21.28 -2.83 -12.72
CA TYR A 43 21.63 -3.89 -11.78
C TYR A 43 22.20 -5.10 -12.51
N ASP A 44 23.03 -5.86 -11.82
CA ASP A 44 23.30 -7.24 -12.22
C ASP A 44 22.16 -8.14 -11.73
N VAL A 45 21.72 -9.08 -12.57
CA VAL A 45 20.72 -10.08 -12.17
C VAL A 45 21.28 -10.86 -10.97
N GLY A 46 20.52 -10.90 -9.87
CA GLY A 46 20.95 -11.50 -8.61
C GLY A 46 21.58 -10.53 -7.60
N SER A 47 21.74 -9.25 -7.94
CA SER A 47 22.17 -8.22 -6.98
C SER A 47 21.06 -7.84 -5.99
N ALA A 48 21.44 -7.21 -4.87
CA ALA A 48 20.49 -6.72 -3.88
C ALA A 48 19.48 -5.71 -4.47
N GLN A 49 19.91 -4.91 -5.44
CA GLN A 49 19.05 -3.93 -6.13
C GLN A 49 17.97 -4.62 -6.98
N PHE A 50 18.30 -5.72 -7.66
CA PHE A 50 17.30 -6.51 -8.39
C PHE A 50 16.20 -7.03 -7.45
N PHE A 51 16.60 -7.61 -6.31
CA PHE A 51 15.65 -8.14 -5.34
C PHE A 51 14.83 -7.05 -4.64
N SER A 52 15.36 -5.84 -4.48
CA SER A 52 14.61 -4.74 -3.89
C SER A 52 13.53 -4.19 -4.83
N ILE A 53 13.81 -4.12 -6.13
CA ILE A 53 12.81 -3.80 -7.17
C ILE A 53 11.70 -4.85 -7.17
N LEU A 54 12.06 -6.14 -7.11
CA LEU A 54 11.08 -7.23 -7.01
C LEU A 54 10.24 -7.13 -5.74
N ALA A 55 10.87 -6.89 -4.59
CA ALA A 55 10.16 -6.75 -3.32
C ALA A 55 9.14 -5.60 -3.38
N PHE A 56 9.52 -4.44 -3.90
CA PHE A 56 8.60 -3.31 -4.07
C PHE A 56 7.49 -3.61 -5.08
N GLY A 57 7.83 -4.05 -6.29
CA GLY A 57 6.84 -4.22 -7.37
C GLY A 57 5.89 -5.39 -7.15
N LEU A 58 6.37 -6.54 -6.66
CA LEU A 58 5.51 -7.69 -6.42
C LEU A 58 4.55 -7.45 -5.25
N THR A 59 5.01 -6.77 -4.19
CA THR A 59 4.12 -6.41 -3.08
C THR A 59 3.12 -5.31 -3.48
N ALA A 60 3.50 -4.38 -4.36
CA ALA A 60 2.57 -3.44 -4.97
C ALA A 60 1.47 -4.16 -5.78
N ILE A 61 1.86 -5.07 -6.67
CA ILE A 61 0.89 -5.89 -7.43
C ILE A 61 -0.02 -6.66 -6.48
N LEU A 62 0.54 -7.26 -5.41
CA LEU A 62 -0.22 -8.02 -4.44
C LEU A 62 -1.27 -7.16 -3.71
N VAL A 63 -0.93 -5.96 -3.24
CA VAL A 63 -1.88 -5.09 -2.52
C VAL A 63 -2.99 -4.61 -3.46
N PHE A 64 -2.67 -4.22 -4.69
CA PHE A 64 -3.69 -3.82 -5.65
C PHE A 64 -4.56 -5.00 -6.10
N ALA A 65 -3.98 -6.19 -6.27
CA ALA A 65 -4.72 -7.38 -6.68
C ALA A 65 -5.68 -7.89 -5.60
N THR A 66 -5.20 -8.02 -4.36
CA THR A 66 -6.04 -8.45 -3.23
C THR A 66 -7.18 -7.49 -2.97
N SER A 67 -6.91 -6.18 -2.97
CA SER A 67 -7.93 -5.14 -2.85
C SER A 67 -8.95 -5.15 -3.99
N THR A 68 -8.49 -5.34 -5.24
CA THR A 68 -9.38 -5.47 -6.40
C THR A 68 -10.34 -6.65 -6.23
N VAL A 69 -9.83 -7.82 -5.88
CA VAL A 69 -10.65 -9.03 -5.69
C VAL A 69 -11.64 -8.84 -4.52
N TYR A 70 -11.17 -8.27 -3.40
CA TYR A 70 -12.03 -8.01 -2.25
C TYR A 70 -13.18 -7.08 -2.61
N HIS A 71 -12.89 -5.89 -3.17
CA HIS A 71 -13.94 -4.90 -3.50
C HIS A 71 -14.84 -5.35 -4.65
N PHE A 72 -14.33 -6.10 -5.62
CA PHE A 72 -15.16 -6.68 -6.67
C PHE A 72 -16.23 -7.60 -6.08
N LEU A 73 -15.84 -8.49 -5.16
CA LEU A 73 -16.74 -9.48 -4.58
C LEU A 73 -17.62 -8.89 -3.46
N HIS A 74 -17.06 -8.06 -2.59
CA HIS A 74 -17.77 -7.45 -1.46
C HIS A 74 -18.79 -6.39 -1.92
N ASP A 75 -18.39 -5.49 -2.81
CA ASP A 75 -19.25 -4.37 -3.26
C ASP A 75 -20.14 -4.76 -4.45
N GLY A 76 -19.68 -5.72 -5.27
CA GLY A 76 -20.36 -6.17 -6.47
C GLY A 76 -21.39 -7.28 -6.23
N PHE A 77 -21.15 -8.16 -5.26
CA PHE A 77 -21.92 -9.39 -5.07
C PHE A 77 -22.31 -9.61 -3.60
N GLN A 78 -23.28 -10.50 -3.36
CA GLN A 78 -23.60 -10.97 -2.02
C GLN A 78 -22.80 -12.25 -1.74
N ILE A 79 -21.68 -12.10 -1.04
CA ILE A 79 -20.84 -13.21 -0.60
C ILE A 79 -21.15 -13.58 0.86
N ASN A 80 -20.82 -14.81 1.25
CA ASN A 80 -21.00 -15.22 2.64
C ASN A 80 -19.93 -14.57 3.55
N ALA A 81 -20.27 -14.38 4.83
CA ALA A 81 -19.42 -13.68 5.80
C ALA A 81 -18.03 -14.33 6.01
N LYS A 82 -17.91 -15.66 5.83
CA LYS A 82 -16.63 -16.36 5.97
C LYS A 82 -15.69 -15.97 4.83
N LEU A 83 -16.18 -15.98 3.60
CA LEU A 83 -15.40 -15.57 2.42
C LEU A 83 -15.03 -14.09 2.51
N GLU A 84 -15.97 -13.24 2.88
CA GLU A 84 -15.75 -11.80 3.07
C GLU A 84 -14.60 -11.54 4.06
N HIS A 85 -14.62 -12.20 5.22
CA HIS A 85 -13.58 -12.04 6.23
C HIS A 85 -12.21 -12.54 5.77
N ILE A 86 -12.15 -13.63 5.01
CA ILE A 86 -10.89 -14.15 4.45
C ILE A 86 -10.29 -13.14 3.46
N LEU A 87 -11.11 -12.62 2.54
CA LEU A 87 -10.67 -11.64 1.54
C LEU A 87 -10.24 -10.32 2.21
N GLU A 88 -10.99 -9.85 3.21
CA GLU A 88 -10.65 -8.69 4.02
C GLU A 88 -9.28 -8.88 4.71
N ASN A 89 -8.98 -10.07 5.22
CA ASN A 89 -7.69 -10.34 5.84
C ASN A 89 -6.54 -10.36 4.81
N PHE A 90 -6.76 -10.91 3.61
CA PHE A 90 -5.76 -10.84 2.54
C PHE A 90 -5.45 -9.39 2.12
N ASP A 91 -6.49 -8.57 1.99
CA ASP A 91 -6.35 -7.15 1.67
C ASP A 91 -5.52 -6.40 2.74
N HIS A 92 -5.82 -6.60 4.02
CA HIS A 92 -5.05 -6.01 5.12
C HIS A 92 -3.62 -6.54 5.22
N VAL A 93 -3.40 -7.84 5.00
CA VAL A 93 -2.06 -8.46 4.99
C VAL A 93 -1.19 -7.85 3.91
N ALA A 94 -1.74 -7.62 2.73
CA ALA A 94 -0.99 -7.08 1.60
C ALA A 94 -0.45 -5.66 1.88
N ILE A 95 -1.15 -4.86 2.69
CA ILE A 95 -0.66 -3.53 3.12
C ILE A 95 0.64 -3.66 3.93
N TYR A 96 0.71 -4.58 4.90
CA TYR A 96 1.94 -4.78 5.68
C TYR A 96 3.13 -5.18 4.79
N LEU A 97 2.90 -6.10 3.86
CA LEU A 97 3.92 -6.54 2.91
C LEU A 97 4.35 -5.40 1.99
N PHE A 98 3.40 -4.60 1.51
CA PHE A 98 3.69 -3.48 0.63
C PHE A 98 4.48 -2.38 1.33
N ILE A 99 4.18 -2.06 2.59
CA ILE A 99 5.01 -1.12 3.37
C ILE A 99 6.44 -1.66 3.46
N ALA A 100 6.65 -2.91 3.86
CA ALA A 100 8.00 -3.49 3.94
C ALA A 100 8.72 -3.56 2.57
N GLY A 101 8.00 -3.95 1.52
CA GLY A 101 8.51 -3.97 0.15
C GLY A 101 8.94 -2.58 -0.32
N SER A 102 8.16 -1.54 0.00
CA SER A 102 8.48 -0.14 -0.35
C SER A 102 9.70 0.41 0.38
N TYR A 103 9.98 -0.04 1.60
CA TYR A 103 11.18 0.34 2.36
C TYR A 103 12.46 -0.24 1.76
N THR A 104 12.36 -1.45 1.21
CA THR A 104 13.52 -2.24 0.78
C THR A 104 14.46 -1.49 -0.17
N PRO A 105 13.99 -0.88 -1.29
CA PRO A 105 14.86 -0.11 -2.17
C PRO A 105 15.45 1.14 -1.50
N PHE A 106 14.67 1.89 -0.72
CA PHE A 106 15.17 3.09 -0.05
C PHE A 106 16.25 2.80 0.99
N LEU A 107 16.09 1.74 1.77
CA LEU A 107 17.07 1.36 2.78
C LEU A 107 18.40 0.91 2.17
N LEU A 108 18.37 0.27 1.00
CA LEU A 108 19.59 -0.14 0.31
C LEU A 108 20.33 1.04 -0.33
N GLU A 109 19.60 2.01 -0.89
CA GLU A 109 20.19 3.13 -1.63
C GLU A 109 20.54 4.33 -0.74
N ALA A 110 19.76 4.59 0.33
CA ALA A 110 19.82 5.85 1.07
C ALA A 110 20.44 5.74 2.47
N VAL A 111 20.62 4.52 3.00
CA VAL A 111 21.04 4.28 4.39
C VAL A 111 22.27 3.37 4.42
N ALA A 112 23.33 3.80 5.10
CA ALA A 112 24.55 3.02 5.23
C ALA A 112 24.37 1.83 6.20
N PRO A 113 25.02 0.68 5.94
CA PRO A 113 25.16 -0.38 6.92
C PRO A 113 25.86 0.12 8.21
N PRO A 114 25.53 -0.43 9.39
CA PRO A 114 24.61 -1.55 9.62
C PRO A 114 23.13 -1.15 9.69
N TRP A 115 22.82 0.15 9.64
CA TRP A 115 21.46 0.64 9.92
C TRP A 115 20.45 0.27 8.85
N SER A 116 20.85 0.19 7.59
CA SER A 116 19.99 -0.34 6.52
C SER A 116 19.51 -1.76 6.84
N ASN A 117 20.41 -2.65 7.27
CA ASN A 117 20.08 -4.02 7.65
C ASN A 117 19.18 -4.09 8.89
N ILE A 118 19.45 -3.25 9.91
CA ILE A 118 18.63 -3.20 11.13
C ILE A 118 17.21 -2.75 10.81
N LEU A 119 17.06 -1.66 10.05
CA LEU A 119 15.74 -1.16 9.67
C LEU A 119 15.02 -2.12 8.73
N MET A 120 15.74 -2.78 7.83
CA MET A 120 15.19 -3.82 6.95
C MET A 120 14.62 -4.98 7.78
N ALA A 121 15.40 -5.53 8.70
CA ALA A 121 14.95 -6.60 9.58
C ALA A 121 13.75 -6.15 10.43
N THR A 122 13.78 -4.91 10.93
CA THR A 122 12.71 -4.34 11.75
C THR A 122 11.40 -4.23 10.97
N VAL A 123 11.42 -3.61 9.79
CA VAL A 123 10.20 -3.40 9.00
C VAL A 123 9.58 -4.72 8.54
N TRP A 124 10.39 -5.68 8.09
CA TRP A 124 9.89 -7.01 7.72
C TRP A 124 9.39 -7.81 8.92
N THR A 125 10.03 -7.68 10.08
CA THR A 125 9.54 -8.30 11.32
C THR A 125 8.18 -7.73 11.72
N ILE A 126 8.03 -6.41 11.69
CA ILE A 126 6.74 -5.74 11.97
C ILE A 126 5.68 -6.18 10.95
N ALA A 127 6.05 -6.36 9.68
CA ALA A 127 5.13 -6.88 8.67
C ALA A 127 4.62 -8.28 9.04
N ILE A 128 5.50 -9.20 9.42
CA ILE A 128 5.14 -10.56 9.85
C ILE A 128 4.23 -10.51 11.08
N LEU A 129 4.55 -9.68 12.07
CA LEU A 129 3.70 -9.51 13.25
C LEU A 129 2.33 -8.91 12.89
N GLY A 130 2.27 -7.97 11.94
CA GLY A 130 1.03 -7.40 11.40
C GLY A 130 0.17 -8.44 10.69
N ILE A 131 0.79 -9.37 9.95
CA ILE A 131 0.12 -10.52 9.33
C ILE A 131 -0.48 -11.42 10.40
N MET A 132 0.31 -11.80 11.41
CA MET A 132 -0.17 -12.63 12.53
C MET A 132 -1.32 -11.95 13.27
N TYR A 133 -1.18 -10.65 13.56
CA TYR A 133 -2.24 -9.85 14.17
C TYR A 133 -3.51 -9.87 13.30
N THR A 134 -3.40 -9.72 11.98
CA THR A 134 -4.57 -9.68 11.08
C THR A 134 -5.37 -10.97 11.12
N TRP A 135 -4.69 -12.13 11.09
CA TRP A 135 -5.35 -13.44 11.14
C TRP A 135 -5.90 -13.80 12.52
N THR A 136 -5.30 -13.27 13.58
CA THR A 136 -5.68 -13.58 14.97
C THR A 136 -6.54 -12.49 15.62
N LYS A 137 -6.81 -11.37 14.94
CA LYS A 137 -7.51 -10.21 15.50
C LYS A 137 -8.86 -10.58 16.11
N THR A 138 -9.58 -11.54 15.52
CA THR A 138 -10.90 -11.99 15.99
C THR A 138 -10.86 -12.71 17.33
N TRP A 139 -9.69 -13.22 17.75
CA TRP A 139 -9.47 -13.84 19.07
C TRP A 139 -9.09 -12.82 20.15
N LEU A 140 -8.73 -11.59 19.75
CA LEU A 140 -8.34 -10.52 20.67
C LEU A 140 -9.57 -9.77 21.23
N PRO A 141 -9.42 -8.99 22.31
CA PRO A 141 -10.49 -8.15 22.82
C PRO A 141 -11.02 -7.16 21.78
N LYS A 142 -12.30 -6.74 21.90
CA LYS A 142 -12.96 -5.85 20.92
C LYS A 142 -12.21 -4.54 20.63
N TRP A 143 -11.50 -3.99 21.63
CA TRP A 143 -10.70 -2.78 21.42
C TRP A 143 -9.53 -3.01 20.46
N ALA A 144 -8.92 -4.19 20.48
CA ALA A 144 -7.80 -4.57 19.63
C ALA A 144 -8.25 -4.87 18.20
N GLN A 145 -9.53 -5.20 17.99
CA GLN A 145 -10.15 -5.38 16.67
C GLN A 145 -10.50 -4.06 16.00
N HIS A 146 -10.42 -2.95 16.74
CA HIS A 146 -10.86 -1.65 16.25
C HIS A 146 -9.94 -1.17 15.12
N ARG A 147 -10.54 -0.61 14.06
CA ARG A 147 -9.80 -0.19 12.87
C ARG A 147 -8.65 0.77 13.08
N LEU A 148 -8.79 1.64 14.08
CA LEU A 148 -7.74 2.59 14.43
C LEU A 148 -6.45 1.90 14.87
N VAL A 149 -6.54 0.68 15.40
CA VAL A 149 -5.37 -0.11 15.81
C VAL A 149 -4.55 -0.48 14.58
N TYR A 150 -5.13 -1.21 13.62
CA TYR A 150 -4.38 -1.62 12.43
C TYR A 150 -4.01 -0.45 11.51
N THR A 151 -4.89 0.55 11.35
CA THR A 151 -4.55 1.75 10.58
C THR A 151 -3.40 2.52 11.25
N GLY A 152 -3.38 2.59 12.59
CA GLY A 152 -2.28 3.17 13.35
C GLY A 152 -0.98 2.40 13.17
N LEU A 153 -1.02 1.07 13.18
CA LEU A 153 0.15 0.21 12.93
C LEU A 153 0.74 0.46 11.53
N PHE A 154 -0.10 0.58 10.50
CA PHE A 154 0.34 0.92 9.14
C PHE A 154 1.09 2.25 9.11
N VAL A 155 0.53 3.29 9.74
CA VAL A 155 1.16 4.61 9.78
C VAL A 155 2.48 4.55 10.54
N LEU A 156 2.50 3.97 11.75
CA LEU A 156 3.72 3.85 12.55
C LEU A 156 4.83 3.11 11.79
N MET A 157 4.48 2.02 11.11
CA MET A 157 5.40 1.29 10.26
C MET A 157 5.88 2.14 9.07
N GLY A 158 4.99 2.94 8.47
CA GLY A 158 5.29 3.83 7.36
C GLY A 158 6.25 4.98 7.68
N TRP A 159 6.41 5.35 8.96
CA TRP A 159 7.28 6.44 9.40
C TRP A 159 8.62 5.98 10.00
N LEU A 160 8.97 4.70 9.96
CA LEU A 160 10.25 4.18 10.44
C LEU A 160 11.48 4.81 9.74
N LEU A 161 11.36 5.31 8.51
CA LEU A 161 12.45 6.06 7.85
C LEU A 161 12.86 7.33 8.62
N LEU A 162 11.99 7.87 9.48
CA LEU A 162 12.32 9.07 10.28
C LEU A 162 13.51 8.86 11.21
N PHE A 163 13.75 7.63 11.67
CA PHE A 163 14.92 7.32 12.50
C PHE A 163 16.25 7.65 11.81
N ARG A 164 16.26 7.70 10.46
CA ARG A 164 17.43 8.02 9.64
C ARG A 164 17.15 9.12 8.62
N ILE A 165 16.20 10.01 8.91
CA ILE A 165 15.80 11.07 7.97
C ILE A 165 16.96 11.96 7.56
N SER A 166 17.88 12.28 8.48
CA SER A 166 19.05 13.11 8.18
C SER A 166 19.94 12.47 7.11
N GLU A 167 20.11 11.15 7.17
CA GLU A 167 20.89 10.41 6.19
C GLU A 167 20.17 10.35 4.85
N ILE A 168 18.86 10.06 4.86
CA ILE A 168 18.03 10.03 3.65
C ILE A 168 18.06 11.38 2.93
N VAL A 169 17.89 12.48 3.66
CA VAL A 169 17.89 13.84 3.08
C VAL A 169 19.26 14.23 2.52
N ASN A 170 20.35 13.76 3.14
CA ASN A 170 21.71 14.06 2.67
C ASN A 170 22.18 13.14 1.53
N THR A 171 21.63 11.94 1.42
CA THR A 171 22.01 10.95 0.41
C THR A 171 21.16 11.05 -0.85
N LEU A 172 19.85 11.27 -0.72
CA LEU A 172 18.95 11.27 -1.87
C LEU A 172 19.01 12.60 -2.66
N PRO A 173 19.05 12.54 -4.00
CA PRO A 173 18.82 13.72 -4.82
C PRO A 173 17.44 14.34 -4.55
N ALA A 174 17.32 15.65 -4.78
CA ALA A 174 16.12 16.41 -4.42
C ALA A 174 14.82 15.86 -5.04
N GLN A 175 14.85 15.43 -6.31
CA GLN A 175 13.65 14.93 -7.00
C GLN A 175 13.09 13.64 -6.38
N PRO A 176 13.87 12.54 -6.24
CA PRO A 176 13.45 11.36 -5.48
C PRO A 176 12.93 11.71 -4.08
N LEU A 177 13.64 12.56 -3.34
CA LEU A 177 13.25 12.96 -1.98
C LEU A 177 11.87 13.63 -1.96
N ILE A 178 11.58 14.54 -2.89
CA ILE A 178 10.26 15.18 -3.00
C ILE A 178 9.17 14.14 -3.23
N PHE A 179 9.37 13.21 -4.15
CA PHE A 179 8.38 12.16 -4.43
C PHE A 179 8.19 11.20 -3.24
N LEU A 180 9.27 10.82 -2.55
CA LEU A 180 9.19 10.06 -1.29
C LEU A 180 8.32 10.79 -0.26
N MET A 181 8.56 12.09 -0.05
CA MET A 181 7.81 12.89 0.92
C MET A 181 6.34 13.07 0.51
N LEU A 182 6.06 13.36 -0.76
CA LEU A 182 4.69 13.45 -1.28
C LEU A 182 3.95 12.12 -1.12
N GLY A 183 4.61 11.00 -1.36
CA GLY A 183 4.04 9.67 -1.15
C GLY A 183 3.72 9.39 0.31
N ALA A 184 4.66 9.65 1.22
CA ALA A 184 4.46 9.53 2.67
C ALA A 184 3.31 10.40 3.18
N CYS A 185 3.20 11.64 2.69
CA CYS A 185 2.08 12.52 2.98
C CYS A 185 0.77 11.95 2.45
N SER A 186 0.74 11.44 1.21
CA SER A 186 -0.45 10.84 0.61
C SER A 186 -0.97 9.67 1.43
N TYR A 187 -0.10 8.72 1.83
CA TYR A 187 -0.48 7.60 2.69
C TYR A 187 -1.01 8.07 4.05
N THR A 188 -0.34 9.05 4.67
CA THR A 188 -0.74 9.55 5.99
C THR A 188 -2.10 10.25 5.94
N ILE A 189 -2.31 11.15 4.97
CA ILE A 189 -3.59 11.84 4.75
C ILE A 189 -4.67 10.80 4.48
N GLY A 190 -4.38 9.83 3.63
CA GLY A 190 -5.28 8.72 3.37
C GLY A 190 -5.66 7.99 4.66
N ALA A 191 -4.70 7.68 5.52
CA ALA A 191 -4.94 6.89 6.73
C ALA A 191 -5.84 7.66 7.69
N LEU A 192 -5.69 8.99 7.75
CA LEU A 192 -6.57 9.87 8.51
C LEU A 192 -7.98 9.89 7.91
N VAL A 193 -8.12 10.03 6.59
CA VAL A 193 -9.41 9.97 5.88
C VAL A 193 -10.13 8.65 6.18
N TYR A 194 -9.39 7.53 6.07
CA TYR A 194 -9.91 6.21 6.38
C TYR A 194 -10.33 6.16 7.85
N ALA A 195 -9.44 6.48 8.79
CA ALA A 195 -9.69 6.45 10.23
C ALA A 195 -10.93 7.23 10.65
N PHE A 196 -11.07 8.48 10.19
CA PHE A 196 -12.17 9.38 10.55
C PHE A 196 -13.45 9.21 9.72
N LYS A 197 -13.41 8.41 8.64
CA LYS A 197 -14.54 8.17 7.73
C LYS A 197 -15.09 9.45 7.08
N ARG A 198 -14.22 10.41 6.80
CA ARG A 198 -14.56 11.72 6.20
C ARG A 198 -13.41 12.22 5.30
N PRO A 199 -13.69 13.05 4.30
CA PRO A 199 -15.00 13.55 3.86
C PRO A 199 -15.80 12.51 3.05
N ASN A 200 -17.12 12.73 2.92
CA ASN A 200 -17.97 11.99 1.98
C ASN A 200 -18.54 12.98 0.96
N PHE A 201 -18.01 12.97 -0.26
CA PHE A 201 -18.42 13.91 -1.31
C PHE A 201 -19.76 13.51 -1.92
N SER A 202 -19.98 12.20 -2.12
CA SER A 202 -21.22 11.64 -2.62
C SER A 202 -21.66 10.43 -1.78
N LYS A 203 -22.98 10.30 -1.57
CA LYS A 203 -23.56 9.17 -0.81
C LYS A 203 -23.49 7.84 -1.55
N SER A 204 -23.26 7.87 -2.87
CA SER A 204 -23.32 6.68 -3.73
C SER A 204 -22.05 6.45 -4.55
N LEU A 205 -21.28 7.49 -4.88
CA LEU A 205 -20.20 7.39 -5.87
C LEU A 205 -18.79 7.47 -5.27
N PHE A 206 -18.56 8.44 -4.38
CA PHE A 206 -17.20 8.76 -3.93
C PHE A 206 -17.24 9.32 -2.51
N GLY A 207 -16.88 8.47 -1.56
CA GLY A 207 -16.81 8.78 -0.14
C GLY A 207 -15.37 8.78 0.38
N PHE A 208 -15.24 8.66 1.70
CA PHE A 208 -13.94 8.58 2.36
C PHE A 208 -13.14 7.36 1.90
N HIS A 209 -13.83 6.28 1.53
CA HIS A 209 -13.22 5.00 1.21
C HIS A 209 -12.55 5.01 -0.17
N GLU A 210 -13.22 5.58 -1.17
CA GLU A 210 -12.67 5.77 -2.51
C GLU A 210 -11.54 6.82 -2.50
N LEU A 211 -11.68 7.86 -1.66
CA LEU A 211 -10.61 8.84 -1.45
C LEU A 211 -9.37 8.19 -0.82
N TRP A 212 -9.54 7.34 0.20
CA TRP A 212 -8.45 6.56 0.80
C TRP A 212 -7.70 5.76 -0.27
N HIS A 213 -8.42 4.98 -1.07
CA HIS A 213 -7.83 4.17 -2.13
C HIS A 213 -7.14 5.00 -3.20
N SER A 214 -7.70 6.15 -3.56
CA SER A 214 -7.07 7.10 -4.48
C SER A 214 -5.76 7.65 -3.93
N LEU A 215 -5.70 7.96 -2.63
CA LEU A 215 -4.49 8.45 -1.96
C LEU A 215 -3.43 7.35 -1.80
N VAL A 216 -3.84 6.09 -1.59
CA VAL A 216 -2.94 4.93 -1.62
C VAL A 216 -2.31 4.76 -3.00
N LEU A 217 -3.11 4.83 -4.07
CA LEU A 217 -2.61 4.78 -5.44
C LEU A 217 -1.66 5.95 -5.76
N ALA A 218 -2.02 7.18 -5.38
CA ALA A 218 -1.16 8.34 -5.57
C ALA A 218 0.15 8.22 -4.78
N GLY A 219 0.09 7.71 -3.56
CA GLY A 219 1.28 7.42 -2.74
C GLY A 219 2.19 6.38 -3.39
N PHE A 220 1.60 5.32 -3.95
CA PHE A 220 2.33 4.31 -4.70
C PHE A 220 3.00 4.89 -5.93
N ILE A 221 2.29 5.67 -6.73
CA ILE A 221 2.86 6.32 -7.93
C ILE A 221 4.04 7.22 -7.54
N CYS A 222 3.92 7.99 -6.46
CA CYS A 222 5.02 8.81 -5.96
C CYS A 222 6.24 7.96 -5.57
N HIS A 223 6.05 6.89 -4.80
CA HIS A 223 7.14 5.98 -4.43
C HIS A 223 7.76 5.30 -5.65
N PHE A 224 6.93 4.86 -6.60
CA PHE A 224 7.38 4.28 -7.86
C PHE A 224 8.27 5.25 -8.65
N VAL A 225 7.84 6.49 -8.82
CA VAL A 225 8.64 7.53 -9.50
C VAL A 225 9.92 7.80 -8.73
N SER A 226 9.87 7.92 -7.41
CA SER A 226 11.05 8.12 -6.57
C SER A 226 12.07 7.00 -6.74
N ILE A 227 11.66 5.73 -6.65
CA ILE A 227 12.54 4.57 -6.77
C ILE A 227 13.11 4.48 -8.18
N THR A 228 12.27 4.71 -9.19
CA THR A 228 12.70 4.74 -10.59
C THR A 228 13.80 5.79 -10.80
N LEU A 229 13.63 7.01 -10.28
CA LEU A 229 14.63 8.08 -10.39
C LEU A 229 15.93 7.75 -9.65
N LEU A 230 15.90 6.90 -8.62
CA LEU A 230 17.11 6.45 -7.92
C LEU A 230 17.85 5.36 -8.70
N MET A 231 17.13 4.48 -9.39
CA MET A 231 17.68 3.25 -9.95
C MET A 231 17.96 3.31 -11.45
N THR A 232 17.35 4.28 -12.16
CA THR A 232 17.55 4.51 -13.60
C THR A 232 18.62 5.57 -13.84
N LYS A 233 19.34 5.50 -14.97
CA LYS A 233 20.42 6.46 -15.28
C LYS A 233 19.88 7.88 -15.33
N SER A 234 20.49 8.83 -14.61
CA SER A 234 20.62 10.18 -15.14
C SER A 234 21.44 10.07 -16.43
N SER A 235 20.85 10.48 -17.55
CA SER A 235 21.53 10.55 -18.84
C SER A 235 22.71 11.51 -18.77
#